data_AF-A0A1B7KQF6-F1
#
_entry.id   AF-A0A1B7KQF6-F1
#
_cell.length_a   1.000
_cell.length_b   1.000
_cell.length_c   1.000
_cell.angle_alpha   90.00
_cell.angle_beta   90.00
_cell.angle_gamma   90.00
#
_symmetry.space_group_name_H-M   'P 1'
#
loop_
_entity.id
_entity.type
_entity.pdbx_description
1 polymer ?
#
loop_
_entity_poly.entity_id
_entity_poly.type
_entity_poly.pdbx_seq_one_letter_code
_entity_poly.pdbx_strand_id
1 'polypeptide(L)'
;MNVQIEAVKAKTEKMNGKALMVFTTGGKASAYGLGSCFGIIHDVLVIKPVDANIGVSPHGQSISFEYLAGKNPDYLFCGGSRCSSGRKIVAKTND
;
A
#
# COMPACT_ATOMS: atom_id res chain seq x y z
N MET A 1 18.74 6.65 15.57
CA MET A 1 17.36 6.68 15.03
C MET A 1 17.27 6.36 13.53
N ASN A 2 18.34 6.46 12.71
CA ASN A 2 18.25 6.29 11.25
C ASN A 2 18.56 4.89 10.68
N VAL A 3 19.23 4.01 11.44
CA VAL A 3 19.74 2.72 10.92
C VAL A 3 18.62 1.80 10.42
N GLN A 4 17.46 1.81 11.07
CA GLN A 4 16.33 0.97 10.69
C GLN A 4 15.70 1.39 9.34
N ILE A 5 15.65 2.70 9.05
CA ILE A 5 15.06 3.23 7.82
C ILE A 5 15.96 2.88 6.63
N GLU A 6 17.28 3.06 6.77
CA GLU A 6 18.26 2.72 5.73
C GLU A 6 18.29 1.22 5.43
N ALA A 7 18.21 0.37 6.47
CA ALA A 7 18.14 -1.07 6.30
C ALA A 7 16.87 -1.52 5.55
N VAL A 8 15.75 -0.84 5.77
CA VAL A 8 14.49 -1.12 5.05
C VAL A 8 14.56 -0.57 3.62
N LYS A 9 15.08 0.64 3.41
CA LYS A 9 15.31 1.21 2.07
C LYS A 9 16.14 0.31 1.17
N ALA A 10 17.26 -0.22 1.68
CA ALA A 10 18.12 -1.13 0.92
C ALA A 10 17.41 -2.44 0.50
N LYS A 11 16.36 -2.85 1.23
CA LYS A 11 15.50 -3.98 0.86
C LYS A 11 14.42 -3.57 -0.14
N THR A 12 13.84 -2.38 0.02
CA THR A 12 12.75 -1.89 -0.83
C THR A 12 13.24 -1.41 -2.20
N GLU A 13 14.47 -0.90 -2.31
CA GLU A 13 15.11 -0.59 -3.60
C GLU A 13 15.27 -1.83 -4.48
N LYS A 14 15.42 -3.01 -3.87
CA LYS A 14 15.47 -4.30 -4.57
C LYS A 14 14.07 -4.87 -4.83
N MET A 15 13.03 -4.27 -4.26
CA MET A 15 11.65 -4.68 -4.53
C MET A 15 11.18 -4.06 -5.84
N ASN A 16 11.25 -4.86 -6.90
CA ASN A 16 10.58 -4.55 -8.15
C ASN A 16 9.10 -4.91 -7.97
N GLY A 17 8.24 -3.90 -7.83
CA GLY A 17 6.80 -4.08 -7.78
C GLY A 17 6.07 -2.82 -7.36
N LYS A 18 4.77 -2.77 -7.67
CA LYS A 18 3.89 -1.66 -7.31
C LYS A 18 3.21 -1.95 -5.99
N ALA A 19 3.19 -0.97 -5.09
CA ALA A 19 2.48 -1.05 -3.83
C ALA A 19 1.20 -0.22 -3.84
N LEU A 20 0.19 -0.71 -3.10
CA LEU A 20 -1.03 0.03 -2.81
C LEU A 20 -1.33 -0.06 -1.32
N MET A 21 -1.60 1.07 -0.68
CA MET A 21 -2.10 1.10 0.69
C MET A 21 -3.62 1.25 0.68
N VAL A 22 -4.30 0.36 1.39
CA VAL A 22 -5.75 0.34 1.54
C VAL A 22 -6.10 0.31 3.03
N PHE A 23 -7.11 1.06 3.44
CA PHE A 23 -7.70 0.96 4.76
C PHE A 23 -9.13 0.49 4.63
N THR A 24 -9.49 -0.56 5.36
CA THR A 24 -10.85 -1.11 5.35
C THR A 24 -11.54 -0.81 6.68
N THR A 25 -12.72 -0.20 6.61
CA THR A 25 -13.53 0.10 7.80
C THR A 25 -14.99 -0.12 7.46
N GLY A 26 -15.67 -0.94 8.27
CA GLY A 26 -17.11 -1.18 8.11
C GLY A 26 -17.53 -1.73 6.74
N GLY A 27 -16.61 -2.33 5.97
CA GLY A 27 -16.89 -2.88 4.63
C GLY A 27 -16.57 -1.93 3.48
N LYS A 28 -16.14 -0.69 3.77
CA LYS A 28 -15.63 0.24 2.77
C LYS A 28 -14.11 0.14 2.70
N ALA A 29 -13.54 0.22 1.50
CA ALA A 29 -12.11 0.27 1.25
C ALA A 29 -11.71 1.68 0.80
N SER A 30 -10.64 2.23 1.39
CA SER A 30 -10.09 3.54 1.04
C SER A 30 -8.62 3.39 0.68
N ALA A 31 -8.22 3.87 -0.49
CA ALA A 31 -6.85 3.84 -0.96
C ALA A 31 -6.09 5.12 -0.57
N TYR A 32 -4.80 4.97 -0.31
CA TYR A 32 -3.90 6.06 0.09
C TYR A 32 -2.74 6.14 -0.89
N GLY A 33 -2.55 7.32 -1.47
CA GLY A 33 -1.52 7.62 -2.47
C GLY A 33 -0.30 8.33 -1.88
N LEU A 34 0.56 8.80 -2.79
CA LEU A 34 1.78 9.56 -2.50
C LEU A 34 1.43 10.89 -1.79
N GLY A 35 2.15 11.25 -0.72
CA GLY A 35 1.85 12.46 0.06
C GLY A 35 0.65 12.33 1.03
N SER A 36 0.03 11.15 1.13
CA SER A 36 -1.00 10.88 2.14
C SER A 36 -0.40 10.49 3.49
N CYS A 37 -1.22 10.42 4.55
CA CYS A 37 -0.77 9.98 5.89
C CYS A 37 -0.08 8.58 5.91
N PHE A 38 -0.43 7.69 4.98
CA PHE A 38 0.24 6.40 4.76
C PHE A 38 1.16 6.38 3.53
N GLY A 39 1.39 7.55 2.93
CA GLY A 39 2.29 7.75 1.78
C GLY A 39 3.76 7.47 2.10
N ILE A 40 4.12 7.27 3.37
CA ILE A 40 5.49 6.93 3.82
C ILE A 40 6.11 5.73 3.08
N ILE A 41 5.29 4.80 2.61
CA ILE A 41 5.70 3.64 1.81
C ILE A 41 6.24 4.07 0.43
N HIS A 42 5.69 5.15 -0.13
CA HIS A 42 6.14 5.73 -1.40
C HIS A 42 7.21 6.80 -1.17
N ASP A 43 7.01 7.66 -0.18
CA ASP A 43 7.86 8.83 0.07
C ASP A 43 9.20 8.45 0.71
N VAL A 44 9.18 7.55 1.70
CA VAL A 44 10.37 7.17 2.46
C VAL A 44 10.94 5.84 1.96
N LEU A 45 10.10 4.84 1.69
CA LEU A 45 10.58 3.53 1.26
C LEU A 45 10.80 3.44 -0.26
N VAL A 46 10.48 4.50 -1.00
CA VAL A 46 10.72 4.63 -2.45
C VAL A 46 10.07 3.51 -3.27
N ILE A 47 8.99 2.91 -2.75
CA ILE A 47 8.23 1.89 -3.48
C ILE A 47 7.30 2.59 -4.47
N LYS A 48 7.21 2.07 -5.70
CA LYS A 48 6.35 2.67 -6.72
C LYS A 48 4.87 2.51 -6.34
N PRO A 49 4.05 3.58 -6.39
CA PRO A 49 2.61 3.45 -6.22
C PRO A 49 2.00 2.70 -7.42
N VAL A 50 0.98 1.90 -7.13
CA VAL A 50 0.12 1.29 -8.15
C VAL A 50 -0.56 2.33 -9.02
N ASP A 51 -0.95 3.45 -8.41
CA ASP A 51 -1.54 4.59 -9.11
C ASP A 51 -1.09 5.89 -8.44
N ALA A 52 -0.43 6.75 -9.24
CA ALA A 52 0.01 8.06 -8.80
C ALA A 52 -1.15 9.08 -8.72
N ASN A 53 -2.32 8.76 -9.28
CA ASN A 53 -3.48 9.64 -9.30
C ASN A 53 -4.42 9.45 -8.10
N ILE A 54 -4.09 8.57 -7.16
CA ILE A 54 -4.87 8.45 -5.92
C ILE A 54 -4.74 9.78 -5.16
N GLY A 55 -5.86 10.48 -5.01
CA GLY A 55 -5.89 11.79 -4.36
C GLY A 55 -5.43 11.72 -2.91
N VAL A 56 -4.74 12.78 -2.47
CA VAL A 56 -4.37 12.96 -1.07
C VAL A 56 -5.59 13.45 -0.31
N SER A 57 -6.07 12.63 0.62
CA SER A 57 -7.20 12.93 1.48
C SER A 57 -6.93 12.40 2.90
N PRO A 58 -7.34 13.12 3.96
CA PRO A 58 -7.24 12.63 5.34
C PRO A 58 -7.95 11.28 5.55
N HIS A 59 -8.97 10.99 4.74
CA HIS A 59 -9.75 9.74 4.80
C HIS A 59 -9.41 8.76 3.67
N GLY A 60 -8.40 9.08 2.85
CA GLY A 60 -8.10 8.35 1.62
C GLY A 60 -9.19 8.53 0.55
N GLN A 61 -8.96 7.88 -0.59
CA GLN A 61 -9.91 7.85 -1.69
C GLN A 61 -10.73 6.56 -1.62
N SER A 62 -12.06 6.65 -1.58
CA SER A 62 -12.89 5.44 -1.60
C SER A 62 -12.65 4.66 -2.89
N ILE A 63 -12.33 3.38 -2.76
CA ILE A 63 -12.12 2.47 -3.89
C ILE A 63 -13.07 1.28 -3.81
N SER A 64 -13.39 0.70 -4.97
CA SER A 64 -14.12 -0.56 -5.05
C SER A 64 -13.14 -1.75 -5.10
N PHE A 65 -13.65 -2.96 -4.88
CA PHE A 65 -12.83 -4.17 -4.95
C PHE A 65 -12.40 -4.49 -6.39
N GLU A 66 -13.22 -4.11 -7.37
CA GLU A 66 -12.93 -4.26 -8.80
C GLU A 66 -11.76 -3.36 -9.22
N TYR A 67 -11.69 -2.14 -8.67
CA TYR A 67 -10.54 -1.26 -8.88
C TYR A 67 -9.25 -1.90 -8.34
N LEU A 68 -9.31 -2.48 -7.14
CA LEU A 68 -8.16 -3.17 -6.54
C LEU A 68 -7.71 -4.36 -7.39
N ALA A 69 -8.65 -5.19 -7.84
CA ALA A 69 -8.38 -6.36 -8.68
C ALA A 69 -7.80 -5.95 -10.05
N GLY A 70 -8.36 -4.92 -10.69
CA GLY A 70 -7.89 -4.43 -11.99
C GLY A 70 -6.51 -3.77 -11.93
N LYS A 71 -6.16 -3.17 -10.79
CA LYS A 71 -4.85 -2.56 -10.58
C LYS A 71 -3.73 -3.56 -10.28
N ASN A 72 -4.07 -4.73 -9.77
CA ASN A 72 -3.16 -5.84 -9.47
C ASN A 72 -1.82 -5.42 -8.80
N PRO A 73 -1.87 -4.87 -7.57
CA PRO A 73 -0.65 -4.55 -6.82
C PRO A 73 0.22 -5.79 -6.60
N ASP A 74 1.53 -5.66 -6.78
CA ASP A 74 2.50 -6.66 -6.31
C ASP A 74 2.57 -6.69 -4.78
N TYR A 75 2.32 -5.55 -4.15
CA TYR A 75 2.29 -5.40 -2.70
C TYR A 75 1.03 -4.63 -2.28
N LEU A 76 0.11 -5.31 -1.63
CA LEU A 76 -1.06 -4.67 -1.02
C LEU A 76 -0.78 -4.49 0.46
N PHE A 77 -0.84 -3.27 0.99
CA PHE A 77 -0.83 -3.01 2.43
C PHE A 77 -2.26 -2.71 2.87
N CYS A 78 -2.76 -3.44 3.86
CA CYS A 78 -4.12 -3.24 4.37
C CYS A 78 -4.08 -2.84 5.86
N GLY A 79 -4.87 -1.84 6.24
CA GLY A 79 -5.08 -1.44 7.63
C GLY A 79 -6.57 -1.49 8.01
N GLY A 80 -6.89 -1.82 9.26
CA GLY A 80 -8.26 -1.83 9.79
C GLY A 80 -8.67 -3.13 10.47
N SER A 81 -9.79 -3.10 11.22
CA SER A 81 -10.23 -4.17 12.12
C SER A 81 -10.58 -5.52 11.45
N ARG A 82 -10.66 -5.55 10.11
CA ARG A 82 -10.91 -6.77 9.31
C ARG A 82 -9.75 -7.14 8.38
N CYS A 83 -8.58 -6.53 8.57
CA CYS A 83 -7.37 -6.86 7.82
C CYS A 83 -6.78 -8.25 8.20
N SER A 84 -7.28 -8.89 9.28
CA SER A 84 -6.67 -10.09 9.86
C SER A 84 -7.09 -11.44 9.28
N SER A 85 -7.95 -11.50 8.26
CA SER A 85 -8.50 -12.78 7.81
C SER A 85 -8.08 -13.13 6.38
N GLY A 86 -6.96 -13.85 6.27
CA GLY A 86 -6.78 -14.79 5.15
C GLY A 86 -5.90 -14.33 3.98
N ARG A 87 -4.67 -13.90 4.27
CA ARG A 87 -3.44 -14.20 3.50
C ARG A 87 -2.32 -13.33 4.06
N LYS A 88 -1.13 -13.91 4.20
CA LYS A 88 0.10 -13.23 4.58
C LYS A 88 0.23 -11.95 3.74
N ILE A 89 0.09 -10.77 4.33
CA ILE A 89 0.17 -9.49 3.61
C ILE A 89 1.64 -9.05 3.49
N VAL A 90 2.43 -9.97 2.93
CA VAL A 90 3.55 -9.74 2.02
C VAL A 90 3.41 -10.88 1.01
N ALA A 91 2.34 -10.84 0.22
CA ALA A 91 2.16 -11.76 -0.88
C ALA A 91 2.90 -11.15 -2.06
N LYS A 92 4.15 -11.55 -2.26
CA LYS A 92 4.75 -11.45 -3.59
C LYS A 92 3.84 -12.28 -4.49
N THR A 93 3.03 -11.64 -5.33
CA THR A 93 2.19 -12.29 -6.33
C THR A 93 3.09 -12.88 -7.40
N ASN A 94 3.73 -14.01 -7.09
CA ASN A 94 4.38 -14.92 -8.03
C ASN A 94 4.42 -16.30 -7.34
N ASP A 95 3.30 -17.01 -7.44
CA ASP A 95 3.23 -18.41 -7.84
C ASP A 95 1.91 -18.58 -8.65
#